data_AF-A0A348DKS4-F1
#
_entry.id   AF-A0A348DKS4-F1
#
_cell.length_a   1.000
_cell.length_b   1.000
_cell.length_c   1.000
_cell.angle_alpha   90.00
_cell.angle_beta   90.00
_cell.angle_gamma   90.00
#
_symmetry.space_group_name_H-M   'P 1'
#
loop_
_entity.id
_entity.type
_entity.pdbx_description
1 polymer ?
#
loop_
_entity_poly.entity_id
_entity_poly.type
_entity_poly.pdbx_seq_one_letter_code
_entity_poly.pdbx_strand_id
1 'polypeptide(L)'
;MLSREMPNAPVELAFNDTEIKILDTMIKDTAQVMSSPPLEKYTIKFAQLGGYTGNKNKHPPGNIVIWRGLRRLNEIQIGWELATERCG
;
A
#
# COMPACT_ATOMS: atom_id res chain seq x y z
N MET A 1 5.98 -12.00 -6.06
CA MET A 1 5.80 -10.74 -5.31
C MET A 1 6.59 -10.87 -4.02
N LEU A 2 7.47 -9.91 -3.72
CA LEU A 2 8.40 -9.98 -2.58
C LEU A 2 7.68 -10.22 -1.24
N SER A 3 6.50 -9.61 -1.05
CA SER A 3 5.66 -9.81 0.14
C SER A 3 5.12 -11.23 0.34
N ARG A 4 5.10 -12.06 -0.70
CA ARG A 4 4.73 -13.49 -0.58
C ARG A 4 5.90 -14.36 -0.15
N GLU A 5 7.10 -14.02 -0.60
CA GLU A 5 8.33 -14.75 -0.27
C GLU A 5 8.88 -14.33 1.09
N MET A 6 8.79 -13.04 1.41
CA MET A 6 9.37 -12.43 2.61
C MET A 6 8.36 -11.46 3.27
N PRO A 7 7.23 -11.96 3.79
CA PRO A 7 6.18 -11.10 4.35
C PRO A 7 6.64 -10.24 5.54
N ASN A 8 7.65 -10.72 6.29
CA ASN A 8 8.22 -10.04 7.46
C ASN A 8 9.36 -9.06 7.13
N ALA A 9 9.70 -8.88 5.85
CA ALA A 9 10.80 -8.00 5.49
C ALA A 9 10.48 -6.53 5.84
N PRO A 10 11.50 -5.69 6.03
CA PRO A 10 11.31 -4.25 6.20
C PRO A 10 10.49 -3.65 5.04
N VAL A 11 9.61 -2.71 5.36
CA VAL A 11 8.68 -2.08 4.40
C VAL A 11 9.46 -1.25 3.38
N GLU A 12 10.57 -0.68 3.84
CA GLU A 12 11.52 0.17 3.14
C GLU A 12 12.18 -0.54 1.95
N LEU A 13 12.11 -1.88 1.89
CA LEU A 13 12.57 -2.64 0.72
C LEU A 13 11.67 -2.47 -0.51
N ALA A 14 10.42 -2.08 -0.33
CA ALA A 14 9.44 -1.97 -1.42
C ALA A 14 8.78 -0.60 -1.51
N PHE A 15 8.72 0.16 -0.42
CA PHE A 15 8.07 1.47 -0.37
C PHE A 15 8.99 2.50 0.27
N ASN A 16 8.95 3.74 -0.22
CA ASN A 16 9.64 4.87 0.38
C ASN A 16 8.79 5.53 1.48
N ASP A 17 9.40 6.43 2.26
CA ASP A 17 8.74 7.12 3.38
C ASP A 17 7.48 7.91 2.97
N THR A 18 7.48 8.52 1.79
CA THR A 18 6.33 9.28 1.28
C THR A 18 5.19 8.33 0.90
N GLU A 19 5.49 7.23 0.23
CA GLU A 19 4.52 6.19 -0.11
C GLU A 19 3.91 5.57 1.14
N ILE A 20 4.71 5.29 2.16
CA ILE A 20 4.26 4.80 3.47
C ILE A 20 3.28 5.80 4.09
N LYS A 21 3.64 7.09 4.16
CA LYS A 21 2.77 8.15 4.69
C LYS A 21 1.46 8.27 3.91
N ILE A 22 1.52 8.21 2.58
CA ILE A 22 0.32 8.26 1.73
C ILE A 22 -0.58 7.06 2.02
N LEU A 23 -0.02 5.85 2.08
CA LEU A 23 -0.78 4.63 2.35
C LEU A 23 -1.42 4.64 3.74
N ASP A 24 -0.70 5.12 4.76
CA ASP A 24 -1.23 5.28 6.12
C ASP A 24 -2.33 6.33 6.21
N THR A 25 -2.24 7.39 5.41
CA THR A 25 -3.25 8.46 5.37
C THR A 25 -4.51 8.02 4.62
N MET A 26 -4.35 7.34 3.48
CA MET A 26 -5.45 7.03 2.56
C MET A 26 -6.20 5.75 2.93
N ILE A 27 -5.52 4.77 3.54
CA ILE A 27 -6.07 3.45 3.79
C ILE A 27 -6.16 3.19 5.28
N LYS A 28 -7.40 3.05 5.76
CA LYS A 28 -7.69 2.70 7.15
C LYS A 28 -7.20 1.29 7.47
N ASP A 29 -6.62 1.13 8.65
CA ASP A 29 -6.20 -0.18 9.16
C ASP A 29 -7.44 -1.06 9.41
N THR A 30 -7.60 -2.09 8.57
CA THR A 30 -8.60 -3.15 8.77
C THR A 30 -8.04 -4.22 9.69
N ALA A 31 -8.90 -5.10 10.23
CA ALA A 31 -8.46 -6.24 11.03
C ALA A 31 -7.39 -7.10 10.31
N GLN A 32 -7.53 -7.31 9.01
CA GLN A 32 -6.55 -8.03 8.19
C GLN A 32 -5.21 -7.29 8.14
N VAL A 33 -5.23 -5.98 7.89
CA VAL A 33 -4.03 -5.13 7.81
C VAL A 33 -3.28 -5.12 9.14
N MET A 34 -4.00 -5.01 10.27
CA MET A 34 -3.40 -5.01 11.60
C MET A 34 -2.77 -6.35 11.98
N SER A 35 -3.31 -7.47 11.50
CA SER A 35 -2.77 -8.81 11.77
C SER A 35 -1.69 -9.25 10.79
N SER A 36 -1.39 -8.46 9.75
CA SER A 36 -0.45 -8.85 8.70
C SER A 36 1.00 -8.47 9.05
N PRO A 37 1.98 -9.29 8.66
CA PRO A 37 3.40 -8.94 8.70
C PRO A 37 3.72 -7.59 8.03
N PRO A 38 4.83 -6.91 8.39
CA PRO A 38 5.15 -5.57 7.91
C PRO A 38 5.03 -5.37 6.40
N LEU A 39 5.77 -6.12 5.58
CA LEU A 39 5.73 -5.93 4.12
C LEU A 39 4.39 -6.37 3.51
N GLU A 40 3.76 -7.41 4.06
CA GLU A 40 2.43 -7.86 3.64
C GLU A 40 1.35 -6.82 3.95
N LYS A 41 1.40 -6.18 5.13
CA LYS A 41 0.51 -5.11 5.56
C LYS A 41 0.47 -3.99 4.52
N TYR A 42 1.63 -3.48 4.12
CA TYR A 42 1.70 -2.40 3.13
C TYR A 42 1.36 -2.87 1.72
N THR A 43 1.64 -4.13 1.36
CA THR A 43 1.16 -4.71 0.10
C THR A 43 -0.38 -4.75 0.05
N ILE A 44 -1.04 -5.10 1.16
CA ILE A 44 -2.51 -5.12 1.25
C ILE A 44 -3.05 -3.69 1.12
N LYS A 45 -2.49 -2.71 1.84
CA LYS A 45 -2.89 -1.30 1.71
C LYS A 45 -2.74 -0.81 0.27
N PHE A 46 -1.62 -1.13 -0.36
CA PHE A 46 -1.34 -0.78 -1.74
C PHE A 46 -2.33 -1.44 -2.73
N ALA A 47 -2.67 -2.71 -2.51
CA ALA A 47 -3.69 -3.37 -3.30
C ALA A 47 -5.09 -2.76 -3.08
N GLN A 48 -5.42 -2.33 -1.86
CA GLN A 48 -6.69 -1.67 -1.55
C GLN A 48 -6.83 -0.36 -2.32
N LEU A 49 -5.74 0.38 -2.49
CA LEU A 49 -5.70 1.55 -3.37
C LEU A 49 -6.05 1.20 -4.83
N GLY A 50 -5.67 0.01 -5.29
CA GLY A 50 -6.03 -0.53 -6.61
C GLY A 50 -7.40 -1.21 -6.69
N GLY A 51 -8.23 -1.13 -5.64
CA GLY A 51 -9.58 -1.68 -5.59
C GLY A 51 -9.69 -3.08 -4.97
N TYR A 52 -8.65 -3.57 -4.29
CA TYR A 52 -8.75 -4.80 -3.50
C TYR A 52 -9.64 -4.56 -2.27
N THR A 53 -10.75 -5.29 -2.15
CA THR A 53 -11.72 -5.09 -1.07
C THR A 53 -11.59 -6.07 0.08
N GLY A 54 -10.59 -6.97 0.05
CA GLY A 54 -10.23 -7.88 1.15
C GLY A 54 -11.41 -8.57 1.82
N ASN A 55 -11.84 -9.74 1.32
CA ASN A 55 -12.98 -10.43 1.91
C ASN A 55 -12.86 -11.97 1.96
N LYS A 56 -13.24 -12.51 3.13
CA LYS A 56 -13.45 -13.89 3.65
C LYS A 56 -12.55 -15.06 3.24
N ASN A 57 -12.03 -15.12 2.02
CA ASN A 57 -11.36 -16.32 1.50
C ASN A 57 -9.83 -16.24 1.52
N LYS A 58 -9.23 -15.25 2.22
CA LYS A 58 -7.78 -15.10 2.41
C LYS A 58 -6.95 -15.13 1.11
N HIS A 59 -7.53 -14.78 -0.04
CA HIS A 59 -6.76 -14.77 -1.28
C HIS A 59 -5.77 -13.60 -1.26
N PRO A 60 -4.49 -13.82 -1.57
CA PRO A 60 -3.53 -12.75 -1.65
C PRO A 60 -3.89 -11.80 -2.82
N PRO A 61 -3.53 -10.51 -2.73
CA PRO A 61 -3.71 -9.57 -3.83
C PRO A 61 -3.15 -10.10 -5.15
N GLY A 62 -3.94 -10.01 -6.21
CA GLY A 62 -3.52 -10.37 -7.57
C GLY A 62 -2.71 -9.27 -8.23
N ASN A 63 -1.99 -9.60 -9.31
CA ASN A 63 -1.14 -8.64 -10.02
C ASN A 63 -1.93 -7.44 -10.55
N ILE A 64 -3.18 -7.63 -10.99
CA ILE A 64 -4.00 -6.56 -11.56
C ILE A 64 -4.29 -5.44 -10.54
N VAL A 65 -4.69 -5.81 -9.32
CA VAL A 65 -4.98 -4.82 -8.27
C VAL A 65 -3.70 -4.12 -7.81
N ILE A 66 -2.55 -4.82 -7.87
CA ILE A 66 -1.26 -4.21 -7.58
C ILE A 66 -0.86 -3.18 -8.65
N TRP A 67 -1.01 -3.51 -9.95
CA TRP A 67 -0.75 -2.55 -11.03
C TRP A 67 -1.66 -1.32 -10.98
N ARG A 68 -2.92 -1.52 -10.62
CA ARG A 68 -3.86 -0.41 -10.38
C ARG A 68 -3.43 0.44 -9.18
N GLY A 69 -2.99 -0.20 -8.10
CA GLY A 69 -2.41 0.46 -6.94
C GLY A 69 -1.20 1.33 -7.32
N LEU A 70 -0.28 0.80 -8.13
CA LEU A 70 0.91 1.53 -8.59
C LEU A 70 0.55 2.82 -9.33
N ARG A 71 -0.35 2.71 -10.31
CA ARG A 71 -0.81 3.88 -11.06
C ARG A 71 -1.43 4.91 -10.13
N ARG A 72 -2.31 4.47 -9.22
CA ARG A 72 -3.03 5.37 -8.33
C ARG A 72 -2.11 6.02 -7.29
N LEU A 73 -1.12 5.30 -6.79
CA LEU A 73 -0.14 5.81 -5.83
C LEU A 73 0.71 6.90 -6.46
N ASN A 74 1.19 6.70 -7.70
CA ASN A 74 1.94 7.72 -8.44
C ASN A 74 1.12 9.00 -8.64
N GLU A 75 -0.15 8.88 -9.04
CA GLU A 75 -1.04 10.04 -9.20
C GLU A 75 -1.24 10.81 -7.88
N ILE A 76 -1.38 10.10 -6.76
CA ILE A 76 -1.53 10.71 -5.43
C ILE A 76 -0.23 11.34 -4.97
N GLN A 77 0.91 10.70 -5.21
CA GLN A 77 2.22 11.21 -4.81
C GLN A 77 2.52 12.56 -5.47
N ILE A 78 2.24 12.71 -6.77
CA ILE A 78 2.38 14.01 -7.46
C ILE A 78 1.52 15.09 -6.77
N GLY A 79 0.26 14.77 -6.46
CA GLY A 79 -0.63 15.70 -5.75
C GLY A 79 -0.17 16.01 -4.32
N TRP A 80 0.41 15.02 -3.64
CA TRP A 80 0.95 15.14 -2.29
C TRP A 80 2.15 16.08 -2.27
N GLU A 81 3.12 15.87 -3.17
CA GLU A 81 4.31 16.71 -3.31
C GLU A 81 3.93 18.18 -3.57
N LEU A 82 3.03 18.42 -4.54
CA LEU A 82 2.52 19.77 -4.85
C LEU A 82 1.83 20.44 -3.67
N ALA A 83 1.09 19.68 -2.85
CA ALA A 83 0.43 20.20 -1.66
C ALA A 83 1.43 20.52 -0.54
N THR A 84 2.49 19.71 -0.40
CA THR A 84 3.53 19.94 0.61
C THR A 84 4.49 21.08 0.26
N GLU A 85 4.83 21.27 -1.01
CA GLU A 85 5.69 22.38 -1.47
C GLU A 85 5.04 23.77 -1.30
N ARG A 86 3.71 23.85 -1.35
CA ARG A 86 2.98 25.11 -1.20
C ARG A 86 2.68 25.52 0.25
N CYS A 87 2.96 24.65 1.22
CA CYS A 87 2.71 24.88 2.64
C CYS A 87 4.00 25.14 3.45
N GLY A 88 5.12 25.42 2.77
CA GLY A 88 6.40 25.83 3.36
C GLY A 88 6.62 27.34 3.30
#